data_AF-A0A1Q8QNC1-F1
#
_entry.id   AF-A0A1Q8QNC1-F1
#
_cell.length_a   1.000
_cell.length_b   1.000
_cell.length_c   1.000
_cell.angle_alpha   90.00
_cell.angle_beta   90.00
_cell.angle_gamma   90.00
#
_symmetry.space_group_name_H-M   'P 1'
#
loop_
_entity.id
_entity.type
_entity.pdbx_description
1 polymer ?
#
loop_
_entity_poly.entity_id
_entity_poly.type
_entity_poly.pdbx_seq_one_letter_code
_entity_poly.pdbx_strand_id
1 'polypeptide(L)'
;MRQLSRSFLLLLLLLLPQAGWSGETLFVAREQIDLARLLPPPPALDSAWQQQEMDLLATLQKERTPAMEAFAQADAERSVFRFADVVGDTFTAARVPVAAAFFTAVKENGDAILGQAKKHWDRPRPYATNPAITPCVPKPGNASYPSGHSTFATVMSIVLANMVPEKQVQIYERAERYRLNREIGGVHYPSDVEAGRLSGTVIAAFLFQSPTFLEDYAKARAEVRQALGLSQ
;
A
#
# COMPACT_ATOMS: atom_id res chain seq x y z
N MET A 1 -49.66 -64.13 4.92
CA MET A 1 -48.24 -63.76 5.11
C MET A 1 -47.82 -62.86 3.96
N ARG A 2 -47.70 -61.55 4.16
CA ARG A 2 -47.23 -60.57 3.16
C ARG A 2 -46.01 -59.85 3.75
N GLN A 3 -44.84 -60.02 3.16
CA GLN A 3 -43.64 -59.24 3.49
C GLN A 3 -43.59 -58.01 2.58
N LEU A 4 -43.53 -56.83 3.19
CA LEU A 4 -43.30 -55.56 2.52
C LEU A 4 -41.79 -55.31 2.45
N SER A 5 -41.26 -55.31 1.22
CA SER A 5 -39.89 -54.92 0.89
C SER A 5 -39.72 -53.40 1.07
N ARG A 6 -38.72 -52.99 1.86
CA ARG A 6 -38.29 -51.58 1.97
C ARG A 6 -37.10 -51.36 1.04
N SER A 7 -37.34 -50.71 -0.09
CA SER A 7 -36.29 -50.18 -0.97
C SER A 7 -35.63 -48.97 -0.30
N PHE A 8 -34.31 -49.03 -0.07
CA PHE A 8 -33.49 -47.89 0.34
C PHE A 8 -32.82 -47.30 -0.90
N LEU A 9 -33.23 -46.08 -1.27
CA LEU A 9 -32.62 -45.31 -2.35
C LEU A 9 -31.41 -44.55 -1.76
N LEU A 10 -30.18 -44.96 -2.09
CA LEU A 10 -28.98 -44.18 -1.76
C LEU A 10 -28.80 -43.08 -2.81
N LEU A 11 -29.03 -41.83 -2.42
CA LEU A 11 -28.62 -40.65 -3.19
C LEU A 11 -27.11 -40.43 -2.96
N LEU A 12 -26.28 -40.70 -3.98
CA LEU A 12 -24.87 -40.31 -3.97
C LEU A 12 -24.78 -38.82 -4.34
N LEU A 13 -24.60 -37.95 -3.35
CA LEU A 13 -24.20 -36.55 -3.56
C LEU A 13 -22.70 -36.52 -3.89
N LEU A 14 -22.38 -36.21 -5.14
CA LEU A 14 -21.03 -35.87 -5.58
C LEU A 14 -20.61 -34.54 -4.92
N LEU A 15 -19.83 -34.62 -3.84
CA LEU A 15 -19.12 -33.49 -3.26
C LEU A 15 -17.92 -33.17 -4.16
N LEU A 16 -18.09 -32.22 -5.09
CA LEU A 16 -16.96 -31.55 -5.72
C LEU A 16 -16.20 -30.76 -4.63
N PRO A 17 -14.86 -30.86 -4.55
CA PRO A 17 -14.10 -30.01 -3.64
C PRO A 17 -14.25 -28.56 -4.10
N GLN A 18 -15.01 -27.79 -3.33
CA GLN A 18 -14.95 -26.34 -3.38
C GLN A 18 -13.52 -25.97 -2.95
N ALA A 19 -12.72 -25.43 -3.86
CA ALA A 19 -11.48 -24.74 -3.50
C ALA A 19 -11.87 -23.45 -2.75
N GLY A 20 -12.32 -23.63 -1.52
CA GLY A 20 -12.58 -22.54 -0.58
C GLY A 20 -11.24 -21.98 -0.15
N TRP A 21 -11.00 -20.72 -0.46
CA TRP A 21 -9.88 -19.97 0.06
C TRP A 21 -10.05 -19.92 1.58
N SER A 22 -9.23 -20.68 2.29
CA SER A 22 -9.31 -20.81 3.74
C SER A 22 -8.80 -19.54 4.40
N GLY A 23 -9.71 -18.66 4.82
CA GLY A 23 -9.74 -18.05 6.15
C GLY A 23 -8.58 -17.20 6.70
N GLU A 24 -7.41 -17.16 6.09
CA GLU A 24 -6.34 -16.21 6.42
C GLU A 24 -5.84 -15.56 5.13
N THR A 25 -6.42 -14.40 4.80
CA THR A 25 -6.32 -13.73 3.49
C THR A 25 -5.08 -12.83 3.33
N LEU A 26 -4.06 -13.03 4.15
CA LEU A 26 -2.91 -12.12 4.27
C LEU A 26 -1.60 -12.87 4.03
N PHE A 27 -0.74 -12.35 3.14
CA PHE A 27 0.61 -12.89 2.90
C PHE A 27 1.47 -12.94 4.16
N VAL A 28 1.33 -11.93 5.02
CA VAL A 28 1.99 -11.79 6.33
C VAL A 28 0.89 -11.61 7.36
N ALA A 29 0.94 -12.40 8.44
CA ALA A 29 0.00 -12.28 9.55
C ALA A 29 0.25 -10.97 10.32
N ARG A 30 -0.82 -10.35 10.84
CA ARG A 30 -0.75 -9.00 11.42
C ARG A 30 0.19 -8.92 12.62
N GLU A 31 0.32 -10.02 13.34
CA GLU A 31 1.08 -10.17 14.58
C GLU A 31 2.59 -10.34 14.31
N GLN A 32 2.98 -10.63 13.07
CA GLN A 32 4.40 -10.81 12.72
C GLN A 32 5.17 -9.48 12.69
N ILE A 33 4.48 -8.35 12.54
CA ILE A 33 5.12 -7.02 12.47
C ILE A 33 4.42 -6.06 13.44
N ASP A 34 5.09 -5.75 14.54
CA ASP A 34 4.65 -4.69 15.46
C ASP A 34 5.30 -3.35 15.09
N LEU A 35 4.66 -2.63 14.16
CA LEU A 35 5.12 -1.32 13.72
C LEU A 35 5.11 -0.26 14.84
N ALA A 36 4.26 -0.41 15.86
CA ALA A 36 4.25 0.53 16.99
C ALA A 36 5.54 0.43 17.81
N ARG A 37 6.14 -0.76 17.89
CA ARG A 37 7.43 -0.99 18.56
C ARG A 37 8.65 -0.73 17.68
N LEU A 38 8.53 -0.94 16.37
CA LEU A 38 9.65 -0.80 15.44
C LEU A 38 9.91 0.65 15.05
N LEU A 39 8.87 1.48 14.97
CA LEU A 39 9.01 2.89 14.61
C LEU A 39 9.37 3.73 15.84
N PRO A 40 10.13 4.83 15.66
CA PRO A 40 10.22 5.84 16.71
C PRO A 40 8.84 6.46 17.00
N PRO A 41 8.62 7.04 18.18
CA PRO A 41 7.43 7.86 18.41
C PRO A 41 7.39 9.03 17.42
N PRO A 42 6.19 9.47 16.98
CA PRO A 42 6.08 10.72 16.25
C PRO A 42 6.56 11.89 17.12
N PRO A 43 6.98 13.01 16.49
CA PRO A 43 7.24 14.25 17.21
C PRO A 43 6.04 14.63 18.07
N ALA A 44 6.31 14.99 19.33
CA ALA A 44 5.28 15.39 20.28
C ALA A 44 4.53 16.64 19.77
N LEU A 45 3.25 16.76 20.16
CA LEU A 45 2.48 17.97 19.89
C LEU A 45 3.12 19.18 20.58
N ASP A 46 3.06 20.33 19.91
CA ASP A 46 3.62 21.62 20.30
C ASP A 46 5.15 21.61 20.52
N SER A 47 5.84 20.56 20.06
CA SER A 47 7.30 20.48 20.12
C SER A 47 7.96 21.34 19.04
N ALA A 48 9.22 21.74 19.29
CA ALA A 48 10.04 22.44 18.29
C ALA A 48 10.17 21.65 16.99
N TRP A 49 10.20 20.31 17.06
CA TRP A 49 10.26 19.46 15.88
C TRP A 49 8.94 19.51 15.09
N GLN A 50 7.78 19.39 15.75
CA GLN A 50 6.50 19.56 15.05
C GLN A 50 6.41 20.95 14.41
N GLN A 51 6.86 22.01 15.09
CA GLN A 51 6.85 23.36 14.51
C GLN A 51 7.70 23.45 13.23
N GLN A 52 8.89 22.86 13.20
CA GLN A 52 9.73 22.82 12.00
C GLN A 52 9.04 22.10 10.84
N GLU A 53 8.36 20.99 11.11
CA GLU A 53 7.56 20.28 10.11
C GLU A 53 6.42 21.15 9.57
N MET A 54 5.76 21.91 10.44
CA MET A 54 4.68 22.81 10.06
C MET A 54 5.17 23.99 9.21
N ASP A 55 6.33 24.55 9.53
CA ASP A 55 6.95 25.63 8.75
C ASP A 55 7.33 25.15 7.34
N LEU A 56 7.82 23.92 7.21
CA LEU A 56 8.06 23.30 5.91
C LEU A 56 6.75 23.13 5.13
N LEU A 57 5.70 22.58 5.75
CA LEU A 57 4.40 22.40 5.10
C LEU A 57 3.78 23.75 4.66
N ALA A 58 3.92 24.79 5.48
CA ALA A 58 3.46 26.14 5.13
C ALA A 58 4.25 26.72 3.94
N THR A 59 5.55 26.46 3.87
CA THR A 59 6.40 26.85 2.73
C THR A 59 5.98 26.11 1.46
N LEU A 60 5.82 24.79 1.53
CA LEU A 60 5.35 23.97 0.40
C LEU A 60 3.99 24.44 -0.11
N GLN A 61 3.07 24.88 0.77
CA GLN A 61 1.77 25.41 0.34
C GLN A 61 1.85 26.76 -0.36
N LYS A 62 2.81 27.60 0.01
CA LYS A 62 3.05 28.87 -0.68
C LYS A 62 3.68 28.65 -2.06
N GLU A 63 4.52 27.63 -2.18
CA GLU A 63 5.30 27.36 -3.40
C GLU A 63 4.62 26.39 -4.36
N ARG A 64 3.62 25.61 -3.92
CA ARG A 64 2.99 24.61 -4.78
C ARG A 64 2.30 25.28 -5.97
N THR A 65 2.60 24.76 -7.15
CA THR A 65 1.97 25.17 -8.40
C THR A 65 0.70 24.34 -8.67
N PRO A 66 -0.20 24.78 -9.57
CA PRO A 66 -1.34 23.97 -9.99
C PRO A 66 -0.95 22.58 -10.52
N ALA A 67 0.22 22.46 -11.17
CA ALA A 67 0.74 21.18 -11.64
C ALA A 67 1.14 20.26 -10.47
N MET A 68 1.77 20.80 -9.43
CA MET A 68 2.09 20.05 -8.22
C MET A 68 0.83 19.59 -7.48
N GLU A 69 -0.19 20.46 -7.39
CA GLU A 69 -1.48 20.10 -6.78
C GLU A 69 -2.18 18.98 -7.56
N ALA A 70 -2.29 19.12 -8.89
CA ALA A 70 -2.89 18.09 -9.74
C ALA A 70 -2.15 16.76 -9.63
N PHE A 71 -0.82 16.78 -9.54
CA PHE A 71 -0.02 15.59 -9.36
C PHE A 71 -0.24 14.94 -7.99
N ALA A 72 -0.30 15.73 -6.92
CA ALA A 72 -0.60 15.24 -5.58
C ALA A 72 -2.04 14.70 -5.45
N GLN A 73 -3.00 15.29 -6.15
CA GLN A 73 -4.38 14.82 -6.25
C GLN A 73 -4.46 13.48 -6.97
N ALA A 74 -3.76 13.31 -8.09
CA ALA A 74 -3.69 12.03 -8.79
C ALA A 74 -3.08 10.93 -7.90
N ASP A 75 -2.05 11.26 -7.13
CA ASP A 75 -1.42 10.36 -6.15
C ASP A 75 -2.22 10.22 -4.84
N ALA A 76 -3.42 10.79 -4.73
CA ALA A 76 -4.35 10.42 -3.68
C ALA A 76 -4.91 9.00 -3.87
N GLU A 77 -4.96 8.52 -5.11
CA GLU A 77 -5.31 7.14 -5.44
C GLU A 77 -4.15 6.18 -5.07
N ARG A 78 -4.42 5.20 -4.19
CA ARG A 78 -3.48 4.14 -3.85
C ARG A 78 -3.58 2.99 -4.85
N SER A 79 -3.04 3.22 -6.05
CA SER A 79 -2.99 2.25 -7.14
C SER A 79 -1.56 2.08 -7.65
N VAL A 80 -1.13 0.84 -7.90
CA VAL A 80 0.22 0.57 -8.44
C VAL A 80 0.41 1.19 -9.82
N PHE A 81 -0.68 1.37 -10.57
CA PHE A 81 -0.66 2.00 -11.89
C PHE A 81 -0.32 3.49 -11.86
N ARG A 82 -0.23 4.12 -10.68
CA ARG A 82 0.36 5.46 -10.52
C ARG A 82 1.86 5.52 -10.85
N PHE A 83 2.51 4.37 -11.00
CA PHE A 83 3.89 4.21 -11.47
C PHE A 83 4.00 3.95 -12.99
N ALA A 84 2.89 3.91 -13.73
CA ALA A 84 2.91 3.63 -15.18
C ALA A 84 3.74 4.67 -15.96
N ASP A 85 3.83 5.90 -15.47
CA ASP A 85 4.65 6.98 -16.05
C ASP A 85 6.15 6.66 -16.12
N VAL A 86 6.63 5.77 -15.24
CA VAL A 86 8.02 5.30 -15.27
C VAL A 86 8.14 3.84 -15.73
N VAL A 87 7.14 3.00 -15.46
CA VAL A 87 7.15 1.57 -15.80
C VAL A 87 6.85 1.33 -17.28
N GLY A 88 5.94 2.09 -17.88
CA GLY A 88 5.61 2.02 -19.31
C GLY A 88 4.10 1.93 -19.58
N ASP A 89 3.69 2.41 -20.75
CA ASP A 89 2.28 2.64 -21.10
C ASP A 89 1.43 1.36 -21.18
N THR A 90 2.06 0.19 -21.34
CA THR A 90 1.35 -1.11 -21.31
C THR A 90 1.04 -1.59 -19.89
N PHE A 91 1.66 -1.00 -18.85
CA PHE A 91 1.42 -1.33 -17.46
C PHE A 91 0.09 -0.73 -16.96
N THR A 92 -1.00 -1.41 -17.31
CA THR A 92 -2.37 -1.02 -16.98
C THR A 92 -3.15 -2.22 -16.45
N ALA A 93 -4.16 -2.00 -15.61
CA ALA A 93 -4.98 -3.07 -15.04
C ALA A 93 -5.59 -4.02 -16.09
N ALA A 94 -5.95 -3.50 -17.26
CA ALA A 94 -6.52 -4.28 -18.36
C ALA A 94 -5.49 -5.18 -19.07
N ARG A 95 -4.21 -4.80 -19.05
CA ARG A 95 -3.13 -5.53 -19.72
C ARG A 95 -2.41 -6.50 -18.78
N VAL A 96 -2.42 -6.20 -17.48
CA VAL A 96 -1.80 -7.03 -16.44
C VAL A 96 -2.79 -7.35 -15.31
N PRO A 97 -3.92 -8.03 -15.60
CA PRO A 97 -4.95 -8.31 -14.59
C PRO A 97 -4.48 -9.20 -13.43
N VAL A 98 -3.55 -10.14 -13.66
CA VAL A 98 -2.98 -10.96 -12.58
C VAL A 98 -2.15 -10.08 -11.65
N ALA A 99 -1.31 -9.19 -12.20
CA ALA A 99 -0.55 -8.23 -11.41
C ALA A 99 -1.47 -7.23 -10.69
N ALA A 100 -2.57 -6.80 -11.30
CA ALA A 100 -3.55 -5.92 -10.68
C ALA A 100 -4.16 -6.55 -9.41
N ALA A 101 -4.58 -7.81 -9.49
CA ALA A 101 -5.09 -8.56 -8.35
C ALA A 101 -4.02 -8.74 -7.26
N PHE A 102 -2.80 -9.13 -7.68
CA PHE A 102 -1.67 -9.29 -6.77
C PHE A 102 -1.34 -8.00 -6.00
N PHE A 103 -1.20 -6.86 -6.67
CA PHE A 103 -0.89 -5.59 -6.01
C PHE A 103 -2.06 -5.08 -5.13
N THR A 104 -3.29 -5.49 -5.42
CA THR A 104 -4.44 -5.25 -4.52
C THR A 104 -4.26 -6.03 -3.22
N ALA A 105 -3.92 -7.32 -3.29
CA ALA A 105 -3.65 -8.14 -2.11
C ALA A 105 -2.44 -7.60 -1.29
N VAL A 106 -1.37 -7.17 -1.97
CA VAL A 106 -0.21 -6.53 -1.31
C VAL A 106 -0.62 -5.25 -0.56
N LYS A 107 -1.47 -4.42 -1.16
CA LYS A 107 -2.00 -3.21 -0.52
C LYS A 107 -2.81 -3.55 0.73
N GLU A 108 -3.72 -4.53 0.63
CA GLU A 108 -4.56 -4.95 1.76
C GLU A 108 -3.72 -5.51 2.91
N ASN A 109 -2.63 -6.21 2.60
CA ASN A 109 -1.67 -6.68 3.59
C ASN A 109 -0.98 -5.52 4.34
N GLY A 110 -0.49 -4.53 3.60
CA GLY A 110 0.09 -3.32 4.21
C GLY A 110 -0.92 -2.51 5.03
N ASP A 111 -2.15 -2.34 4.54
CA ASP A 111 -3.22 -1.63 5.24
C ASP A 111 -3.57 -2.33 6.58
N ALA A 112 -3.60 -3.68 6.59
CA ALA A 112 -3.88 -4.48 7.79
C ALA A 112 -2.81 -4.31 8.88
N ILE A 113 -1.53 -4.30 8.50
CA ILE A 113 -0.38 -4.16 9.43
C ILE A 113 -0.32 -2.73 9.98
N LEU A 114 -0.50 -1.71 9.12
CA LEU A 114 -0.47 -0.30 9.51
C LEU A 114 -1.54 0.10 10.52
N GLY A 115 -2.72 -0.52 10.43
CA GLY A 115 -3.89 -0.14 11.22
C GLY A 115 -3.62 -0.14 12.72
N GLN A 116 -2.77 -1.04 13.21
CA GLN A 116 -2.41 -1.13 14.64
C GLN A 116 -1.54 0.04 15.09
N ALA A 117 -0.47 0.36 14.35
CA ALA A 117 0.41 1.48 14.67
C ALA A 117 -0.32 2.83 14.60
N LYS A 118 -1.23 2.99 13.63
CA LYS A 118 -2.06 4.21 13.54
C LYS A 118 -2.94 4.42 14.76
N LYS A 119 -3.57 3.35 15.26
CA LYS A 119 -4.39 3.40 16.47
C LYS A 119 -3.56 3.63 17.73
N HIS A 120 -2.34 3.08 17.77
CA HIS A 120 -1.45 3.24 18.91
C HIS A 120 -0.99 4.69 19.09
N TRP A 121 -0.54 5.33 18.01
CA TRP A 121 0.02 6.69 18.08
C TRP A 121 -1.03 7.79 17.99
N ASP A 122 -2.15 7.53 17.30
CA ASP A 122 -3.29 8.44 17.11
C ASP A 122 -2.91 9.91 16.82
N ARG A 123 -1.82 10.12 16.07
CA ARG A 123 -1.30 11.47 15.81
C ARG A 123 -2.32 12.27 14.97
N PRO A 124 -2.75 13.47 15.40
CA PRO A 124 -3.59 14.33 14.58
C PRO A 124 -2.83 14.78 13.33
N ARG A 125 -3.56 15.06 12.24
CA ARG A 125 -2.97 15.51 10.97
C ARG A 125 -2.59 17.00 11.01
N PRO A 126 -1.68 17.48 10.14
CA PRO A 126 -1.25 18.89 10.12
C PRO A 126 -2.39 19.91 10.09
N TYR A 127 -3.40 19.68 9.23
CA TYR A 127 -4.56 20.56 9.10
C TYR A 127 -5.52 20.52 10.30
N ALA A 128 -5.39 19.53 11.18
CA ALA A 128 -6.21 19.43 12.38
C ALA A 128 -5.60 20.22 13.55
N THR A 129 -4.28 20.37 13.57
CA THR A 129 -3.55 21.12 14.61
C THR A 129 -3.28 22.56 14.21
N ASN A 130 -3.28 22.89 12.92
CA ASN A 130 -3.11 24.26 12.44
C ASN A 130 -4.05 24.57 11.26
N PRO A 131 -5.01 25.50 11.43
CA PRO A 131 -5.97 25.85 10.39
C PRO A 131 -5.36 26.56 9.18
N ALA A 132 -4.12 27.06 9.28
CA ALA A 132 -3.41 27.66 8.14
C ALA A 132 -2.96 26.61 7.10
N ILE A 133 -2.92 25.33 7.46
CA ILE A 133 -2.62 24.25 6.52
C ILE A 133 -3.91 23.87 5.80
N THR A 134 -3.94 24.11 4.48
CA THR A 134 -5.08 23.84 3.60
C THR A 134 -4.79 22.68 2.63
N PRO A 135 -5.36 21.48 2.87
CA PRO A 135 -5.12 20.34 1.99
C PRO A 135 -5.65 20.57 0.58
N CYS A 136 -4.83 20.25 -0.43
CA CYS A 136 -5.27 20.19 -1.83
C CYS A 136 -5.64 18.77 -2.28
N VAL A 137 -5.55 17.79 -1.38
CA VAL A 137 -5.93 16.38 -1.58
C VAL A 137 -7.04 15.99 -0.60
N PRO A 138 -7.79 14.89 -0.84
CA PRO A 138 -8.82 14.44 0.10
C PRO A 138 -8.28 14.23 1.51
N LYS A 139 -9.00 14.77 2.51
CA LYS A 139 -8.69 14.64 3.94
C LYS A 139 -8.95 13.20 4.40
N PRO A 140 -7.92 12.43 4.81
CA PRO A 140 -8.17 11.06 5.26
C PRO A 140 -8.79 11.02 6.66
N GLY A 141 -9.71 10.09 6.89
CA GLY A 141 -10.45 9.95 8.17
C GLY A 141 -9.73 9.15 9.27
N ASN A 142 -8.42 8.92 9.16
CA ASN A 142 -7.63 8.18 10.15
C ASN A 142 -6.41 8.99 10.63
N ALA A 143 -5.73 8.49 11.67
CA ALA A 143 -4.53 9.11 12.24
C ALA A 143 -3.42 9.38 11.20
N SER A 144 -2.55 10.35 11.49
CA SER A 144 -1.47 10.78 10.61
C SER A 144 -0.30 9.78 10.59
N TYR A 145 0.15 9.33 11.76
CA TYR A 145 1.39 8.56 11.90
C TYR A 145 1.16 7.03 11.97
N PRO A 146 1.95 6.20 11.28
CA PRO A 146 2.82 6.54 10.12
C PRO A 146 1.98 6.78 8.85
N SER A 147 2.54 7.39 7.81
CA SER A 147 1.81 7.66 6.56
C SER A 147 1.47 6.39 5.78
N GLY A 148 0.17 6.17 5.54
CA GLY A 148 -0.32 4.99 4.80
C GLY A 148 -0.02 5.07 3.31
N HIS A 149 -0.15 6.25 2.70
CA HIS A 149 0.24 6.48 1.30
C HIS A 149 1.75 6.33 1.10
N SER A 150 2.57 6.76 2.07
CA SER A 150 4.02 6.56 2.00
C SER A 150 4.42 5.10 2.11
N THR A 151 3.79 4.37 3.03
CA THR A 151 3.95 2.92 3.17
C THR A 151 3.58 2.20 1.88
N PHE A 152 2.41 2.51 1.32
CA PHE A 152 1.95 1.96 0.06
C PHE A 152 2.97 2.19 -1.06
N ALA A 153 3.37 3.44 -1.30
CA ALA A 153 4.32 3.78 -2.35
C ALA A 153 5.64 3.03 -2.19
N THR A 154 6.10 2.87 -0.95
CA THR A 154 7.34 2.16 -0.64
C THR A 154 7.22 0.67 -0.94
N VAL A 155 6.19 -0.02 -0.41
CA VAL A 155 5.96 -1.45 -0.70
C VAL A 155 5.83 -1.69 -2.20
N MET A 156 4.99 -0.91 -2.88
CA MET A 156 4.77 -1.07 -4.32
C MET A 156 6.06 -0.86 -5.11
N SER A 157 6.83 0.19 -4.78
CA SER A 157 8.09 0.46 -5.48
C SER A 157 9.13 -0.65 -5.29
N ILE A 158 9.26 -1.23 -4.09
CA ILE A 158 10.19 -2.33 -3.84
C ILE A 158 9.77 -3.56 -4.64
N VAL A 159 8.50 -3.94 -4.57
CA VAL A 159 7.99 -5.12 -5.29
C VAL A 159 8.15 -4.93 -6.80
N LEU A 160 7.77 -3.77 -7.33
CA LEU A 160 7.82 -3.45 -8.76
C LEU A 160 9.27 -3.33 -9.27
N ALA A 161 10.18 -2.75 -8.49
CA ALA A 161 11.60 -2.69 -8.82
C ALA A 161 12.24 -4.09 -8.90
N ASN A 162 11.81 -5.04 -8.06
CA ASN A 162 12.25 -6.43 -8.17
C ASN A 162 11.66 -7.13 -9.42
N MET A 163 10.47 -6.73 -9.87
CA MET A 163 9.87 -7.27 -11.11
C MET A 163 10.55 -6.71 -12.37
N VAL A 164 10.96 -5.44 -12.33
CA VAL A 164 11.51 -4.69 -13.47
C VAL A 164 12.81 -3.98 -13.05
N PRO A 165 13.90 -4.73 -12.77
CA PRO A 165 15.18 -4.15 -12.34
C PRO A 165 15.76 -3.15 -13.35
N GLU A 166 15.41 -3.29 -14.64
CA GLU A 166 15.79 -2.37 -15.71
C GLU A 166 15.27 -0.93 -15.48
N LYS A 167 14.26 -0.77 -14.62
CA LYS A 167 13.61 0.51 -14.28
C LYS A 167 13.69 0.85 -12.79
N GLN A 168 14.54 0.15 -12.03
CA GLN A 168 14.61 0.25 -10.57
C GLN A 168 14.83 1.68 -10.07
N VAL A 169 15.77 2.42 -10.68
CA VAL A 169 16.09 3.80 -10.28
C VAL A 169 14.87 4.70 -10.48
N GLN A 170 14.24 4.65 -11.66
CA GLN A 170 13.07 5.46 -11.99
C GLN A 170 11.86 5.13 -11.11
N ILE A 171 11.68 3.86 -10.76
CA ILE A 171 10.62 3.40 -9.85
C ILE A 171 10.82 3.99 -8.45
N TYR A 172 12.04 3.96 -7.91
CA TYR A 172 12.30 4.52 -6.58
C TYR A 172 12.22 6.05 -6.55
N GLU A 173 12.72 6.73 -7.58
CA GLU A 173 12.55 8.19 -7.72
C GLU A 173 11.07 8.57 -7.81
N ARG A 174 10.25 7.80 -8.54
CA ARG A 174 8.81 8.00 -8.62
C ARG A 174 8.12 7.80 -7.27
N ALA A 175 8.57 6.81 -6.50
CA ALA A 175 8.09 6.55 -5.16
C ALA A 175 8.38 7.73 -4.22
N GLU A 176 9.54 8.37 -4.33
CA GLU A 176 9.81 9.59 -3.56
C GLU A 176 8.90 10.75 -3.94
N ARG A 177 8.67 10.96 -5.24
CA ARG A 177 7.70 11.98 -5.67
C ARG A 177 6.29 11.69 -5.13
N TYR A 178 5.87 10.43 -5.13
CA TYR A 178 4.57 10.01 -4.57
C TYR A 178 4.48 10.31 -3.06
N ARG A 179 5.57 10.08 -2.32
CA ARG A 179 5.67 10.36 -0.88
C ARG A 179 5.62 11.85 -0.59
N LEU A 180 6.43 12.64 -1.30
CA LEU A 180 6.49 14.10 -1.17
C LEU A 180 5.13 14.76 -1.47
N ASN A 181 4.35 14.19 -2.40
CA ASN A 181 2.99 14.66 -2.70
C ASN A 181 2.06 14.67 -1.47
N ARG A 182 2.37 13.91 -0.41
CA ARG A 182 1.58 13.93 0.84
C ARG A 182 1.88 15.14 1.72
N GLU A 183 3.10 15.67 1.64
CA GLU A 183 3.53 16.91 2.29
C GLU A 183 3.04 18.12 1.50
N ILE A 184 3.22 18.12 0.16
CA ILE A 184 2.63 19.14 -0.74
C ILE A 184 1.11 19.20 -0.57
N GLY A 185 0.48 18.03 -0.42
CA GLY A 185 -0.94 17.88 -0.15
C GLY A 185 -1.39 18.38 1.23
N GLY A 186 -0.47 18.67 2.15
CA GLY A 186 -0.76 19.19 3.49
C GLY A 186 -1.44 18.20 4.43
N VAL A 187 -1.33 16.90 4.18
CA VAL A 187 -2.06 15.86 4.96
C VAL A 187 -1.17 14.97 5.82
N HIS A 188 0.14 15.04 5.65
CA HIS A 188 1.14 14.34 6.45
C HIS A 188 2.30 15.25 6.79
N TYR A 189 2.86 15.06 7.98
CA TYR A 189 4.15 15.63 8.35
C TYR A 189 5.30 14.84 7.68
N PRO A 190 6.48 15.44 7.46
CA PRO A 190 7.67 14.73 6.98
C PRO A 190 8.00 13.47 7.79
N SER A 191 7.89 13.51 9.13
CA SER A 191 8.13 12.34 9.97
C SER A 191 7.08 11.24 9.81
N ASP A 192 5.83 11.57 9.45
CA ASP A 192 4.85 10.54 9.07
C ASP A 192 5.26 9.86 7.77
N VAL A 193 5.73 10.65 6.80
CA VAL A 193 6.16 10.17 5.49
C VAL A 193 7.37 9.25 5.64
N GLU A 194 8.38 9.65 6.42
CA GLU A 194 9.56 8.83 6.67
C GLU A 194 9.21 7.55 7.43
N ALA A 195 8.38 7.63 8.47
CA ALA A 195 7.91 6.44 9.18
C ALA A 195 7.09 5.50 8.28
N GLY A 196 6.35 6.05 7.31
CA GLY A 196 5.70 5.26 6.28
C GLY A 196 6.69 4.56 5.35
N ARG A 197 7.79 5.21 4.99
CA ARG A 197 8.87 4.61 4.19
C ARG A 197 9.53 3.45 4.93
N LEU A 198 9.84 3.64 6.22
CA LEU A 198 10.35 2.57 7.08
C LEU A 198 9.36 1.40 7.21
N SER A 199 8.08 1.71 7.47
CA SER A 199 7.00 0.71 7.56
C SER A 199 6.91 -0.12 6.28
N GLY A 200 6.91 0.53 5.11
CA GLY A 200 6.82 -0.15 3.83
C GLY A 200 8.04 -1.01 3.51
N THR A 201 9.22 -0.58 3.95
CA THR A 201 10.46 -1.38 3.82
C THR A 201 10.37 -2.66 4.65
N VAL A 202 9.94 -2.57 5.90
CA VAL A 202 9.75 -3.74 6.79
C VAL A 202 8.68 -4.67 6.23
N ILE A 203 7.52 -4.14 5.83
CA ILE A 203 6.43 -4.94 5.25
C ILE A 203 6.93 -5.68 4.00
N ALA A 204 7.61 -4.99 3.08
CA ALA A 204 8.16 -5.63 1.89
C ALA A 204 9.14 -6.77 2.24
N ALA A 205 10.02 -6.57 3.21
CA ALA A 205 10.96 -7.61 3.64
C ALA A 205 10.27 -8.87 4.19
N PHE A 206 9.14 -8.73 4.88
CA PHE A 206 8.33 -9.87 5.35
C PHE A 206 7.51 -10.50 4.22
N LEU A 207 6.97 -9.71 3.29
CA LEU A 207 6.26 -10.21 2.11
C LEU A 207 7.17 -11.17 1.32
N PHE A 208 8.42 -10.79 1.06
CA PHE A 208 9.37 -11.65 0.34
C PHE A 208 9.81 -12.92 1.10
N GLN A 209 9.43 -13.08 2.37
CA GLN A 209 9.62 -14.33 3.12
C GLN A 209 8.41 -15.26 3.08
N SER A 210 7.27 -14.79 2.56
CA SER A 210 6.02 -15.54 2.51
C SER A 210 5.97 -16.44 1.26
N PRO A 211 5.83 -17.77 1.40
CA PRO A 211 5.74 -18.67 0.23
C PRO A 211 4.55 -18.35 -0.68
N THR A 212 3.40 -17.98 -0.11
CA THR A 212 2.21 -17.63 -0.89
C THR A 212 2.42 -16.33 -1.66
N PHE A 213 3.09 -15.34 -1.05
CA PHE A 213 3.50 -14.13 -1.76
C PHE A 213 4.43 -14.46 -2.92
N LEU A 214 5.45 -15.30 -2.71
CA LEU A 214 6.44 -15.63 -3.74
C LEU A 214 5.80 -16.36 -4.94
N GLU A 215 4.83 -17.22 -4.70
CA GLU A 215 4.07 -17.90 -5.75
C GLU A 215 3.29 -16.90 -6.62
N ASP A 216 2.53 -16.00 -5.99
CA ASP A 216 1.72 -15.02 -6.72
C ASP A 216 2.58 -13.91 -7.35
N TYR A 217 3.67 -13.54 -6.68
CA TYR A 217 4.69 -12.64 -7.19
C TYR A 217 5.29 -13.18 -8.50
N ALA A 218 5.60 -14.47 -8.59
CA ALA A 218 6.16 -15.05 -9.80
C ALA A 218 5.19 -14.96 -11.00
N LYS A 219 3.90 -15.23 -10.76
CA LYS A 219 2.83 -15.10 -11.78
C LYS A 219 2.68 -13.65 -12.24
N ALA A 220 2.56 -12.72 -11.29
CA ALA A 220 2.42 -11.29 -11.56
C ALA A 220 3.64 -10.72 -12.28
N ARG A 221 4.85 -11.08 -11.84
CA ARG A 221 6.10 -10.68 -12.48
C ARG A 221 6.15 -11.15 -13.94
N ALA A 222 5.77 -12.40 -14.20
CA ALA A 222 5.80 -12.94 -15.55
C ALA A 222 4.88 -12.19 -16.51
N GLU A 223 3.66 -11.87 -16.05
CA GLU A 223 2.69 -11.08 -16.82
C GLU A 223 3.18 -9.65 -17.06
N VAL A 224 3.70 -8.97 -16.02
CA VAL A 224 4.25 -7.61 -16.16
C VAL A 224 5.40 -7.58 -17.16
N ARG A 225 6.35 -8.52 -17.06
CA ARG A 225 7.50 -8.57 -17.96
C ARG A 225 7.07 -8.89 -19.39
N GLN A 226 6.12 -9.80 -19.58
CA GLN A 226 5.54 -10.07 -20.90
C GLN A 226 4.86 -8.83 -21.50
N ALA A 227 4.04 -8.11 -20.73
CA ALA A 227 3.36 -6.90 -21.19
C ALA A 227 4.33 -5.76 -21.56
N LEU A 228 5.50 -5.73 -20.93
CA LEU A 228 6.58 -4.77 -21.22
C LEU A 228 7.55 -5.26 -22.33
N GLY A 229 7.38 -6.47 -22.85
CA GLY A 229 8.29 -7.05 -23.84
C GLY A 229 9.68 -7.40 -23.28
N LEU A 230 9.78 -7.66 -21.98
CA LEU A 230 11.01 -8.02 -21.27
C LEU A 230 11.14 -9.55 -21.15
N SER A 231 12.39 -10.05 -21.12
CA SER A 231 12.67 -11.47 -20.88
C SER A 231 12.23 -11.89 -19.48
N GLN A 232 11.92 -13.15 -19.24
CA GLN A 232 11.58 -13.63 -17.88
C GLN A 232 12.79 -13.58 -16.93
#